data_AF-A0A9D8BPE2-F1
#
_entry.id   AF-A0A9D8BPE2-F1
#
_cell.length_a   1.000
_cell.length_b   1.000
_cell.length_c   1.000
_cell.angle_alpha   90.00
_cell.angle_beta   90.00
_cell.angle_gamma   90.00
#
_symmetry.space_group_name_H-M   'P 1'
#
loop_
_entity.id
_entity.type
_entity.pdbx_description
1 polymer ?
#
loop_
_entity_poly.entity_id
_entity_poly.type
_entity_poly.pdbx_seq_one_letter_code
_entity_poly.pdbx_strand_id
1 'polypeptide(L)'
;SVGGKHVFPEPDKTNKSCLECHDPVKLGKVEHKPVRENCLECHAVHGENNRFFLIGGEGSAVCLKCHKDLAKDMEYQHGPFQQGLCLACHEPHESDYPHLLTEPPDKSCITCHEDMGEDSQKALVIHKPFADNCGDCHSAHGSGFRYFLCASEDALCLKCHEKEMQAREKFKYRHESFAEKQECSICHVSHYSSVEKLLKRESGPLCLGCHNRTYERPSGRPVVNVQTEIDSATYRHGPIRDNTCTPCHDAHGSDNIGMLNRYFPPRFYAPFSESNYELCFYCHDREIVLKPESQDTSFRNGLRNLHYLHVNQEKGRTCRACHAEHASNNPVHIRDSVPYGKWTMEIQFEQTDTGGACATGCHARYGYDRRNPITNVALTSGQ
;
A
#
# COMPACT_ATOMS: atom_id res chain seq x y z
N SER A 1 -81.14 11.96 22.23
CA SER A 1 -79.75 11.60 21.92
C SER A 1 -79.13 12.73 21.13
N VAL A 2 -78.33 13.57 21.80
CA VAL A 2 -77.71 14.73 21.15
C VAL A 2 -76.48 14.23 20.38
N GLY A 3 -76.66 13.99 19.08
CA GLY A 3 -75.57 13.70 18.15
C GLY A 3 -74.78 14.96 17.85
N GLY A 4 -74.01 15.45 18.82
CA GLY A 4 -73.03 16.50 18.60
C GLY A 4 -71.85 15.92 17.84
N LYS A 5 -71.66 16.31 16.58
CA LYS A 5 -70.35 16.14 15.93
C LYS A 5 -69.35 16.95 16.75
N HIS A 6 -68.53 16.30 17.57
CA HIS A 6 -67.37 16.96 18.16
C HIS A 6 -66.47 17.40 17.01
N VAL A 7 -66.45 18.71 16.77
CA VAL A 7 -65.46 19.35 15.91
C VAL A 7 -64.24 19.55 16.81
N PHE A 8 -63.23 18.70 16.63
CA PHE A 8 -61.95 18.91 17.29
C PHE A 8 -61.33 20.18 16.69
N PRO A 9 -60.97 21.18 17.52
CA PRO A 9 -60.22 22.32 17.03
C PRO A 9 -58.90 21.84 16.42
N GLU A 10 -58.48 22.47 15.33
CA GLU A 10 -57.17 22.23 14.73
C GLU A 10 -56.09 22.44 15.81
N PRO A 11 -55.19 21.48 16.01
CA PRO A 11 -54.17 21.59 17.05
C PRO A 11 -53.23 22.77 16.76
N ASP A 12 -52.79 23.42 17.85
CA ASP A 12 -51.92 24.60 17.79
C ASP A 12 -50.58 24.24 17.14
N LYS A 13 -50.22 25.00 16.09
CA LYS A 13 -48.96 24.82 15.33
C LYS A 13 -47.74 25.42 16.02
N THR A 14 -47.89 25.99 17.22
CA THR A 14 -46.82 26.69 17.96
C THR A 14 -46.24 25.87 19.12
N ASN A 15 -46.45 24.55 19.12
CA ASN A 15 -46.05 23.58 20.17
C ASN A 15 -46.62 23.82 21.58
N LYS A 16 -47.23 24.97 21.83
CA LYS A 16 -47.67 25.39 23.15
C LYS A 16 -48.61 24.38 23.80
N SER A 17 -49.60 23.88 23.07
CA SER A 17 -50.53 22.86 23.58
C SER A 17 -49.84 21.52 23.88
N CYS A 18 -48.78 21.17 23.15
CA CYS A 18 -48.02 19.95 23.41
C CYS A 18 -47.25 20.08 24.74
N LEU A 19 -46.68 21.26 25.00
CA LEU A 19 -45.88 21.55 26.20
C LEU A 19 -46.72 21.73 27.48
N GLU A 20 -48.05 21.75 27.39
CA GLU A 20 -48.92 21.72 28.58
C GLU A 20 -48.90 20.35 29.27
N CYS A 21 -48.59 19.27 28.52
CA CYS A 21 -48.54 17.90 29.02
C CYS A 21 -47.18 17.22 28.83
N HIS A 22 -46.41 17.60 27.81
CA HIS A 22 -45.07 17.07 27.55
C HIS A 22 -44.00 18.01 28.07
N ASP A 23 -43.00 17.46 28.74
CA ASP A 23 -41.82 18.24 29.10
C ASP A 23 -41.17 18.79 27.82
N PRO A 24 -40.61 20.02 27.88
CA PRO A 24 -39.78 20.52 26.79
C PRO A 24 -38.66 19.51 26.50
N VAL A 25 -38.46 19.21 25.22
CA VAL A 25 -37.32 18.38 24.79
C VAL A 25 -36.05 19.04 25.33
N LYS A 26 -35.20 18.26 26.01
CA LYS A 26 -34.09 18.74 26.83
C LYS A 26 -32.92 19.12 25.94
N LEU A 27 -33.02 20.29 25.32
CA LEU A 27 -32.11 20.75 24.27
C LEU A 27 -30.66 20.31 24.49
N GLY A 28 -30.28 19.22 23.83
CA GLY A 28 -28.90 18.78 23.73
C GLY A 28 -28.06 19.88 23.06
N LYS A 29 -26.74 19.69 22.93
CA LYS A 29 -25.90 20.70 22.26
C LYS A 29 -26.35 21.01 20.83
N VAL A 30 -26.94 20.04 20.15
CA VAL A 30 -27.47 20.13 18.80
C VAL A 30 -28.94 19.81 18.85
N GLU A 31 -29.76 20.74 18.39
CA GLU A 31 -31.22 20.58 18.36
C GLU A 31 -31.71 20.50 16.92
N HIS A 32 -32.70 19.66 16.68
CA HIS A 32 -33.32 19.59 15.37
C HIS A 32 -34.28 20.76 15.19
N LYS A 33 -33.96 21.66 14.26
CA LYS A 33 -34.71 22.91 14.03
C LYS A 33 -36.25 22.75 13.99
N PRO A 34 -36.85 21.76 13.29
CA PRO A 34 -38.30 21.60 13.22
C PRO A 34 -38.98 21.39 14.57
N VAL A 35 -38.26 20.86 15.56
CA VAL A 35 -38.78 20.60 16.91
C VAL A 35 -39.12 21.89 17.64
N ARG A 36 -38.41 22.98 17.38
CA ARG A 36 -38.78 24.30 17.95
C ARG A 36 -39.99 24.93 17.27
N GLU A 37 -40.24 24.56 16.02
CA GLU A 37 -41.20 25.25 15.18
C GLU A 37 -42.59 24.61 15.31
N ASN A 38 -42.71 23.32 15.00
CA ASN A 38 -44.01 22.65 14.97
C ASN A 38 -43.88 21.12 15.05
N CYS A 39 -44.25 20.52 16.20
CA CYS A 39 -44.27 19.07 16.43
C CYS A 39 -45.15 18.32 15.42
N LEU A 40 -46.17 19.00 14.88
CA LEU A 40 -47.12 18.41 13.92
C LEU A 40 -46.55 18.29 12.50
N GLU A 41 -45.33 18.75 12.23
CA GLU A 41 -44.64 18.46 10.97
C GLU A 41 -44.15 16.99 10.92
N CYS A 42 -43.96 16.38 12.09
CA CYS A 42 -43.50 15.01 12.24
C CYS A 42 -44.54 14.09 12.89
N HIS A 43 -45.38 14.60 13.80
CA HIS A 43 -46.38 13.82 14.54
C HIS A 43 -47.82 14.08 14.08
N ALA A 44 -48.62 13.02 13.96
CA ALA A 44 -50.06 13.06 13.74
C ALA A 44 -50.81 12.37 14.90
N VAL A 45 -51.03 13.15 15.96
CA VAL A 45 -51.60 12.72 17.25
C VAL A 45 -53.05 12.24 17.21
N HIS A 46 -53.76 12.47 16.10
CA HIS A 46 -55.17 12.09 15.93
C HIS A 46 -55.44 11.18 14.72
N GLY A 47 -54.41 10.60 14.09
CA GLY A 47 -54.61 9.89 12.82
C GLY A 47 -53.66 8.75 12.49
N GLU A 48 -52.51 8.64 13.17
CA GLU A 48 -51.54 7.59 12.89
C GLU A 48 -51.60 6.48 13.95
N ASN A 49 -51.50 5.22 13.51
CA ASN A 49 -51.56 4.05 14.39
C ASN A 49 -50.19 3.36 14.53
N ASN A 50 -49.12 4.15 14.65
CA ASN A 50 -47.78 3.67 14.95
C ASN A 50 -47.34 4.12 16.35
N ARG A 51 -46.34 3.42 16.90
CA ARG A 51 -45.87 3.62 18.29
C ARG A 51 -45.55 5.08 18.64
N PHE A 52 -45.10 5.87 17.67
CA PHE A 52 -44.61 7.23 17.86
C PHE A 52 -45.53 8.30 17.25
N PHE A 53 -46.70 7.91 16.74
CA PHE A 53 -47.63 8.78 16.01
C PHE A 53 -46.95 9.56 14.88
N LEU A 54 -45.96 8.98 14.20
CA LEU A 54 -45.22 9.66 13.12
C LEU A 54 -46.05 9.69 11.83
N ILE A 55 -46.00 10.82 11.11
CA ILE A 55 -46.75 10.97 9.86
C ILE A 55 -46.13 10.10 8.77
N GLY A 56 -46.96 9.26 8.14
CA GLY A 56 -46.52 8.34 7.09
C GLY A 56 -46.05 6.98 7.61
N GLY A 57 -46.33 6.65 8.87
CA GLY A 57 -46.09 5.32 9.45
C GLY A 57 -44.76 5.19 10.19
N GLU A 58 -44.20 3.97 10.21
CA GLU A 58 -42.91 3.68 10.84
C GLU A 58 -41.72 4.00 9.90
N GLY A 59 -40.64 4.54 10.46
CA GLY A 59 -39.35 4.68 9.78
C GLY A 59 -39.10 6.00 9.06
N SER A 60 -38.25 5.95 8.03
CA SER A 60 -37.65 7.11 7.32
C SER A 60 -38.62 8.03 6.56
N ALA A 61 -39.88 7.62 6.35
CA ALA A 61 -40.82 8.33 5.47
C ALA A 61 -41.05 9.78 5.90
N VAL A 62 -41.15 10.03 7.21
CA VAL A 62 -41.29 11.39 7.77
C VAL A 62 -40.04 12.24 7.52
N CYS A 63 -38.85 11.65 7.66
CA CYS A 63 -37.57 12.33 7.48
C CYS A 63 -37.37 12.77 6.03
N LEU A 64 -37.70 11.88 5.09
CA LEU A 64 -37.54 12.10 3.65
C LEU A 64 -38.54 13.13 3.08
N LYS A 65 -39.55 13.57 3.84
CA LYS A 65 -40.39 14.71 3.42
C LYS A 65 -39.61 16.01 3.29
N CYS A 66 -38.62 16.21 4.16
CA CYS A 66 -37.75 17.38 4.11
C CYS A 66 -36.39 17.05 3.51
N HIS A 67 -35.85 15.86 3.82
CA HIS A 67 -34.53 15.43 3.37
C HIS A 67 -34.58 14.63 2.05
N LYS A 68 -35.28 15.17 1.05
CA LYS A 68 -35.58 14.48 -0.22
C LYS A 68 -34.34 14.12 -1.03
N ASP A 69 -33.30 14.94 -0.94
CA ASP A 69 -32.08 14.79 -1.72
C ASP A 69 -31.04 13.88 -1.06
N LEU A 70 -31.32 13.28 0.10
CA LEU A 70 -30.34 12.42 0.78
C LEU A 70 -29.95 11.21 -0.07
N ALA A 71 -30.88 10.59 -0.78
CA ALA A 71 -30.59 9.43 -1.63
C ALA A 71 -30.04 9.81 -3.02
N LYS A 72 -29.89 11.11 -3.30
CA LYS A 72 -29.50 11.60 -4.62
C LYS A 72 -28.06 11.18 -4.93
N ASP A 73 -27.82 10.72 -6.15
CA ASP A 73 -26.50 10.32 -6.65
C ASP A 73 -25.83 9.18 -5.85
N MET A 74 -26.61 8.39 -5.09
CA MET A 74 -26.15 7.19 -4.40
C MET A 74 -26.39 5.95 -5.25
N GLU A 75 -25.34 5.47 -5.92
CA GLU A 75 -25.35 4.16 -6.59
C GLU A 75 -25.34 3.03 -5.55
N TYR A 76 -24.62 3.22 -4.45
CA TYR A 76 -24.49 2.28 -3.34
C TYR A 76 -25.05 2.90 -2.07
N GLN A 77 -26.14 2.31 -1.55
CA GLN A 77 -26.76 2.74 -0.29
C GLN A 77 -26.30 1.87 0.86
N HIS A 78 -26.07 2.50 2.01
CA HIS A 78 -25.76 1.79 3.24
C HIS A 78 -27.01 1.07 3.76
N GLY A 79 -26.86 -0.16 4.27
CA GLY A 79 -27.99 -1.03 4.62
C GLY A 79 -29.03 -0.41 5.56
N PRO A 80 -28.62 0.21 6.70
CA PRO A 80 -29.54 0.94 7.57
C PRO A 80 -30.29 2.08 6.88
N PHE A 81 -29.61 2.84 6.02
CA PHE A 81 -30.23 3.94 5.26
C PHE A 81 -31.25 3.40 4.25
N GLN A 82 -30.89 2.37 3.49
CA GLN A 82 -31.78 1.73 2.51
C GLN A 82 -33.05 1.15 3.16
N GLN A 83 -32.93 0.65 4.39
CA GLN A 83 -34.05 0.13 5.17
C GLN A 83 -34.83 1.22 5.91
N GLY A 84 -34.40 2.47 5.82
CA GLY A 84 -35.05 3.60 6.48
C GLY A 84 -34.87 3.65 7.99
N LEU A 85 -33.84 2.99 8.52
CA LEU A 85 -33.52 2.90 9.95
C LEU A 85 -32.75 4.14 10.44
N CYS A 86 -33.30 5.33 10.18
CA CYS A 86 -32.66 6.61 10.52
C CYS A 86 -32.35 6.71 12.03
N LEU A 87 -33.28 6.20 12.85
CA LEU A 87 -33.21 6.22 14.31
C LEU A 87 -32.17 5.24 14.90
N ALA A 88 -31.55 4.39 14.08
CA ALA A 88 -30.44 3.56 14.54
C ALA A 88 -29.18 4.40 14.79
N CYS A 89 -29.07 5.56 14.13
CA CYS A 89 -27.91 6.45 14.23
C CYS A 89 -28.28 7.87 14.66
N HIS A 90 -29.53 8.30 14.48
CA HIS A 90 -29.95 9.67 14.77
C HIS A 90 -31.00 9.77 15.87
N GLU A 91 -30.86 10.76 16.75
CA GLU A 91 -31.88 11.20 17.70
C GLU A 91 -32.62 12.41 17.12
N PRO A 92 -33.85 12.24 16.59
CA PRO A 92 -34.52 13.23 15.73
C PRO A 92 -34.91 14.52 16.45
N HIS A 93 -34.83 14.57 17.78
CA HIS A 93 -35.11 15.77 18.52
C HIS A 93 -33.85 16.58 18.85
N GLU A 94 -32.86 15.94 19.42
CA GLU A 94 -31.64 16.59 19.92
C GLU A 94 -30.53 15.59 20.13
N SER A 95 -29.29 16.07 20.13
CA SER A 95 -28.14 15.27 20.51
C SER A 95 -27.02 16.15 21.07
N ASP A 96 -26.13 15.55 21.84
CA ASP A 96 -24.84 16.15 22.18
C ASP A 96 -23.84 16.12 21.01
N TYR A 97 -24.16 15.41 19.92
CA TYR A 97 -23.29 15.15 18.78
C TYR A 97 -23.79 15.83 17.49
N PRO A 98 -22.88 16.20 16.57
CA PRO A 98 -23.23 16.78 15.28
C PRO A 98 -24.21 15.91 14.50
N HIS A 99 -25.01 16.55 13.64
CA HIS A 99 -25.98 15.87 12.78
C HIS A 99 -26.97 14.97 13.56
N LEU A 100 -27.20 15.28 14.84
CA LEU A 100 -28.13 14.55 15.70
C LEU A 100 -27.74 13.08 15.90
N LEU A 101 -26.46 12.73 15.88
CA LEU A 101 -26.05 11.33 16.06
C LEU A 101 -26.35 10.84 17.48
N THR A 102 -26.65 9.56 17.68
CA THR A 102 -26.89 8.98 19.01
C THR A 102 -25.59 8.80 19.82
N GLU A 103 -24.46 8.74 19.12
CA GLU A 103 -23.12 8.53 19.67
C GLU A 103 -22.12 9.47 18.98
N PRO A 104 -20.88 9.61 19.48
CA PRO A 104 -19.81 10.27 18.74
C PRO A 104 -19.61 9.65 17.34
N PRO A 105 -19.25 10.42 16.30
CA PRO A 105 -19.18 9.93 14.92
C PRO A 105 -18.34 8.65 14.72
N ASP A 106 -17.18 8.55 15.38
CA ASP A 106 -16.30 7.38 15.38
C ASP A 106 -16.99 6.16 16.02
N LYS A 107 -17.64 6.36 17.16
CA LYS A 107 -18.34 5.30 17.90
C LYS A 107 -19.59 4.81 17.20
N SER A 108 -20.37 5.71 16.57
CA SER A 108 -21.60 5.35 15.86
C SER A 108 -21.38 4.27 14.81
N CYS A 109 -20.20 4.23 14.18
CA CYS A 109 -19.87 3.20 13.18
C CYS A 109 -19.55 1.85 13.85
N ILE A 110 -18.69 1.84 14.87
CA ILE A 110 -18.20 0.61 15.49
C ILE A 110 -19.19 -0.05 16.45
N THR A 111 -20.32 0.60 16.76
CA THR A 111 -21.46 -0.05 17.45
C THR A 111 -22.01 -1.25 16.67
N CYS A 112 -21.93 -1.22 15.34
CA CYS A 112 -22.31 -2.35 14.49
C CYS A 112 -21.09 -2.98 13.79
N HIS A 113 -20.08 -2.19 13.44
CA HIS A 113 -18.82 -2.68 12.87
C HIS A 113 -17.85 -3.10 13.99
N GLU A 114 -18.32 -4.00 14.86
CA GLU A 114 -17.63 -4.41 16.09
C GLU A 114 -16.25 -5.02 15.81
N ASP A 115 -16.17 -5.94 14.83
CA ASP A 115 -14.90 -6.56 14.40
C ASP A 115 -13.83 -5.51 14.05
N MET A 116 -14.25 -4.42 13.39
CA MET A 116 -13.35 -3.33 13.01
C MET A 116 -12.84 -2.58 14.25
N GLY A 117 -13.73 -2.33 15.21
CA GLY A 117 -13.37 -1.75 16.51
C GLY A 117 -12.39 -2.63 17.27
N GLU A 118 -12.67 -3.92 17.39
CA GLU A 118 -11.82 -4.87 18.11
C GLU A 118 -10.46 -5.12 17.45
N ASP A 119 -10.44 -5.30 16.13
CA ASP A 119 -9.22 -5.57 15.38
C ASP A 119 -8.29 -4.36 15.38
N SER A 120 -8.86 -3.14 15.29
CA SER A 120 -8.06 -1.92 15.32
C SER A 120 -7.29 -1.75 16.64
N GLN A 121 -7.85 -2.21 17.77
CA GLN A 121 -7.17 -2.18 19.07
C GLN A 121 -5.98 -3.13 19.15
N LYS A 122 -5.96 -4.18 18.32
CA LYS A 122 -4.89 -5.19 18.27
C LYS A 122 -3.87 -4.89 17.16
N ALA A 123 -4.12 -3.87 16.33
CA ALA A 123 -3.30 -3.54 15.19
C ALA A 123 -1.94 -2.94 15.61
N LEU A 124 -0.92 -3.19 14.79
CA LEU A 124 0.40 -2.58 14.98
C LEU A 124 0.39 -1.10 14.57
N VAL A 125 -0.30 -0.80 13.47
CA VAL A 125 -0.42 0.56 12.92
C VAL A 125 -1.88 0.86 12.62
N ILE A 126 -2.35 2.00 13.10
CA ILE A 126 -3.69 2.53 12.83
C ILE A 126 -3.53 3.77 11.95
N HIS A 127 -4.33 3.85 10.89
CA HIS A 127 -4.36 5.02 10.03
C HIS A 127 -5.03 6.17 10.79
N LYS A 128 -4.37 7.33 10.86
CA LYS A 128 -4.85 8.45 11.66
C LYS A 128 -6.30 8.90 11.31
N PRO A 129 -6.67 9.09 10.03
CA PRO A 129 -8.05 9.44 9.67
C PRO A 129 -9.09 8.41 10.13
N PHE A 130 -8.72 7.12 10.17
CA PHE A 130 -9.60 6.09 10.70
C PHE A 130 -9.83 6.22 12.21
N ALA A 131 -8.80 6.63 12.97
CA ALA A 131 -8.93 6.87 14.41
C ALA A 131 -9.71 8.15 14.75
N ASP A 132 -9.77 9.10 13.82
CA ASP A 132 -10.38 10.41 14.04
C ASP A 132 -11.86 10.45 13.55
N ASN A 133 -12.12 10.19 12.27
CA ASN A 133 -13.47 10.29 11.70
C ASN A 133 -13.66 9.43 10.43
N CYS A 134 -14.50 8.40 10.53
CA CYS A 134 -14.90 7.57 9.40
C CYS A 134 -15.50 8.40 8.24
N GLY A 135 -16.19 9.48 8.58
CA GLY A 135 -16.89 10.38 7.66
C GLY A 135 -16.00 11.13 6.66
N ASP A 136 -14.70 11.19 6.92
CA ASP A 136 -13.75 11.87 6.01
C ASP A 136 -13.54 11.06 4.71
N CYS A 137 -13.74 9.74 4.79
CA CYS A 137 -13.59 8.80 3.69
C CYS A 137 -14.93 8.18 3.28
N HIS A 138 -15.83 7.90 4.23
CA HIS A 138 -17.08 7.19 3.99
C HIS A 138 -18.32 8.07 4.19
N SER A 139 -19.35 7.83 3.38
CA SER A 139 -20.68 8.38 3.56
C SER A 139 -21.57 7.35 4.26
N ALA A 140 -22.03 7.68 5.47
CA ALA A 140 -22.84 6.78 6.30
C ALA A 140 -24.21 6.42 5.69
N HIS A 141 -24.72 7.23 4.75
CA HIS A 141 -25.96 6.95 4.02
C HIS A 141 -25.73 6.17 2.72
N GLY A 142 -24.59 6.39 2.08
CA GLY A 142 -24.30 5.85 0.75
C GLY A 142 -23.60 6.85 -0.17
N SER A 143 -23.15 6.38 -1.33
CA SER A 143 -22.43 7.22 -2.30
C SER A 143 -22.50 6.61 -3.70
N GLY A 144 -22.00 7.34 -4.71
CA GLY A 144 -21.75 6.80 -6.04
C GLY A 144 -20.60 5.79 -6.11
N PHE A 145 -19.84 5.58 -5.02
CA PHE A 145 -18.66 4.72 -5.00
C PHE A 145 -18.88 3.48 -4.13
N ARG A 146 -18.25 2.38 -4.54
CA ARG A 146 -18.24 1.13 -3.77
C ARG A 146 -17.67 1.37 -2.37
N TYR A 147 -18.16 0.61 -1.39
CA TYR A 147 -17.81 0.79 0.04
C TYR A 147 -18.22 2.14 0.61
N PHE A 148 -19.15 2.83 -0.07
CA PHE A 148 -19.71 4.11 0.37
C PHE A 148 -18.65 5.21 0.47
N LEU A 149 -17.62 5.17 -0.37
CA LEU A 149 -16.56 6.17 -0.37
C LEU A 149 -17.08 7.55 -0.84
N CYS A 150 -16.63 8.63 -0.21
CA CYS A 150 -17.06 9.98 -0.57
C CYS A 150 -16.52 10.46 -1.92
N ALA A 151 -15.47 9.82 -2.43
CA ALA A 151 -14.88 10.04 -3.75
C ALA A 151 -14.19 8.75 -4.22
N SER A 152 -13.58 8.75 -5.40
CA SER A 152 -12.72 7.65 -5.84
C SER A 152 -11.53 7.47 -4.88
N GLU A 153 -11.01 6.25 -4.80
CA GLU A 153 -9.96 5.88 -3.82
C GLU A 153 -8.71 6.77 -3.95
N ASP A 154 -8.27 7.00 -5.18
CA ASP A 154 -7.14 7.85 -5.52
C ASP A 154 -7.37 9.29 -5.06
N ALA A 155 -8.53 9.87 -5.38
CA ALA A 155 -8.89 11.22 -4.96
C ALA A 155 -8.93 11.35 -3.44
N LEU A 156 -9.44 10.35 -2.72
CA LEU A 156 -9.46 10.34 -1.25
C LEU A 156 -8.05 10.29 -0.66
N CYS A 157 -7.21 9.38 -1.13
CA CYS A 157 -5.83 9.26 -0.65
C CYS A 157 -5.04 10.55 -0.92
N LEU A 158 -5.19 11.10 -2.13
CA LEU A 158 -4.48 12.30 -2.56
C LEU A 158 -4.93 13.58 -1.85
N LYS A 159 -6.12 13.63 -1.22
CA LYS A 159 -6.49 14.79 -0.36
C LYS A 159 -5.45 15.07 0.73
N CYS A 160 -4.78 14.02 1.24
CA CYS A 160 -3.77 14.15 2.28
C CYS A 160 -2.36 13.78 1.79
N HIS A 161 -2.24 12.81 0.88
CA HIS A 161 -0.96 12.27 0.41
C HIS A 161 -0.47 12.88 -0.91
N GLU A 162 -1.01 14.04 -1.31
CA GLU A 162 -0.65 14.69 -2.57
C GLU A 162 0.86 14.95 -2.68
N LYS A 163 1.48 15.45 -1.61
CA LYS A 163 2.89 15.88 -1.64
C LYS A 163 3.83 14.71 -1.85
N GLU A 164 3.58 13.61 -1.15
CA GLU A 164 4.31 12.35 -1.29
C GLU A 164 4.17 11.81 -2.71
N MET A 165 2.97 11.91 -3.29
CA MET A 165 2.69 11.41 -4.63
C MET A 165 3.26 12.30 -5.73
N GLN A 166 3.16 13.62 -5.65
CA GLN A 166 3.76 14.54 -6.62
C GLN A 166 5.27 14.35 -6.76
N ALA A 167 5.97 14.02 -5.67
CA ALA A 167 7.40 13.68 -5.74
C ALA A 167 7.63 12.39 -6.53
N ARG A 168 6.79 11.38 -6.31
CA ARG A 168 6.89 10.05 -6.92
C ARG A 168 6.42 10.00 -8.37
N GLU A 169 5.52 10.90 -8.77
CA GLU A 169 5.06 11.03 -10.15
C GLU A 169 6.17 11.43 -11.12
N LYS A 170 7.20 12.12 -10.62
CA LYS A 170 8.34 12.58 -11.43
C LYS A 170 9.35 11.48 -11.75
N PHE A 171 9.27 10.33 -11.07
CA PHE A 171 10.21 9.26 -11.28
C PHE A 171 10.14 8.69 -12.69
N LYS A 172 11.31 8.44 -13.28
CA LYS A 172 11.41 7.82 -14.59
C LYS A 172 10.85 6.40 -14.64
N TYR A 173 11.06 5.60 -13.59
CA TYR A 173 10.55 4.24 -13.47
C TYR A 173 9.60 4.15 -12.29
N ARG A 174 8.29 4.16 -12.59
CA ARG A 174 7.22 4.06 -11.58
C ARG A 174 6.63 2.66 -11.60
N HIS A 175 6.12 2.23 -10.45
CA HIS A 175 5.37 1.00 -10.38
C HIS A 175 4.04 1.17 -11.10
N GLU A 176 3.80 0.33 -12.11
CA GLU A 176 2.73 0.53 -13.10
C GLU A 176 1.33 0.41 -12.49
N SER A 177 1.18 -0.39 -11.42
CA SER A 177 -0.07 -0.47 -10.64
C SER A 177 -0.54 0.88 -10.12
N PHE A 178 0.38 1.82 -9.86
CA PHE A 178 0.05 3.18 -9.46
C PHE A 178 0.03 4.15 -10.64
N ALA A 179 0.93 3.98 -11.61
CA ALA A 179 1.13 4.92 -12.70
C ALA A 179 -0.11 5.08 -13.60
N GLU A 180 -0.95 4.05 -13.73
CA GLU A 180 -2.12 4.08 -14.62
C GLU A 180 -3.46 4.21 -13.89
N LYS A 181 -3.59 3.61 -12.71
CA LYS A 181 -4.89 3.50 -12.01
C LYS A 181 -4.90 4.03 -10.58
N GLN A 182 -3.75 4.46 -10.05
CA GLN A 182 -3.59 5.01 -8.70
C GLN A 182 -4.23 4.11 -7.60
N GLU A 183 -4.21 2.80 -7.79
CA GLU A 183 -4.81 1.81 -6.89
C GLU A 183 -3.90 1.54 -5.68
N CYS A 184 -3.91 2.47 -4.72
CA CYS A 184 -3.12 2.43 -3.49
C CYS A 184 -3.41 1.17 -2.66
N SER A 185 -4.69 0.77 -2.64
CA SER A 185 -5.22 -0.36 -1.92
C SER A 185 -4.75 -1.70 -2.47
N ILE A 186 -4.04 -1.79 -3.61
CA ILE A 186 -3.41 -3.07 -4.01
C ILE A 186 -2.41 -3.52 -2.94
N CYS A 187 -1.62 -2.57 -2.43
CA CYS A 187 -0.56 -2.84 -1.47
C CYS A 187 -0.94 -2.42 -0.04
N HIS A 188 -1.71 -1.35 0.10
CA HIS A 188 -2.07 -0.77 1.39
C HIS A 188 -3.45 -1.20 1.88
N VAL A 189 -3.65 -1.09 3.19
CA VAL A 189 -4.96 -1.11 3.86
C VAL A 189 -5.21 0.27 4.46
N SER A 190 -6.43 0.80 4.33
CA SER A 190 -6.73 2.19 4.67
C SER A 190 -7.10 2.43 6.14
N HIS A 191 -7.34 1.38 6.93
CA HIS A 191 -7.82 1.52 8.31
C HIS A 191 -6.73 1.20 9.31
N TYR A 192 -6.23 -0.03 9.30
CA TYR A 192 -5.22 -0.51 10.22
C TYR A 192 -4.50 -1.72 9.63
N SER A 193 -3.29 -2.00 10.12
CA SER A 193 -2.51 -3.17 9.72
C SER A 193 -1.71 -3.74 10.89
N SER A 194 -1.45 -5.05 10.83
CA SER A 194 -0.42 -5.72 11.62
C SER A 194 0.99 -5.54 11.05
N VAL A 195 1.11 -4.89 9.88
CA VAL A 195 2.37 -4.62 9.18
C VAL A 195 2.61 -3.11 9.14
N GLU A 196 3.86 -2.69 9.30
CA GLU A 196 4.24 -1.28 9.22
C GLU A 196 3.78 -0.63 7.90
N LYS A 197 3.60 0.71 7.93
CA LYS A 197 3.18 1.51 6.77
C LYS A 197 1.86 1.07 6.14
N LEU A 198 0.99 0.46 6.95
CA LEU A 198 -0.34 0.01 6.55
C LEU A 198 -0.30 -0.93 5.33
N LEU A 199 0.68 -1.83 5.27
CA LEU A 199 0.77 -2.80 4.18
C LEU A 199 -0.18 -3.98 4.42
N LYS A 200 -0.68 -4.59 3.34
CA LYS A 200 -1.53 -5.80 3.43
C LYS A 200 -0.78 -7.02 3.96
N ARG A 201 0.52 -7.09 3.68
CA ARG A 201 1.41 -8.21 3.99
C ARG A 201 2.84 -7.70 4.13
N GLU A 202 3.68 -8.47 4.79
CA GLU A 202 5.13 -8.25 4.84
C GLU A 202 5.76 -8.21 3.44
N SER A 203 6.91 -7.53 3.32
CA SER A 203 7.53 -7.18 2.02
C SER A 203 7.59 -8.34 1.02
N GLY A 204 8.18 -9.48 1.38
CA GLY A 204 8.32 -10.64 0.49
C GLY A 204 6.97 -11.15 -0.02
N PRO A 205 6.07 -11.64 0.85
CA PRO A 205 4.74 -12.11 0.45
C PRO A 205 3.90 -11.07 -0.29
N LEU A 206 4.07 -9.77 0.01
CA LEU A 206 3.38 -8.70 -0.70
C LEU A 206 3.85 -8.61 -2.15
N CYS A 207 5.15 -8.47 -2.37
CA CYS A 207 5.72 -8.33 -3.71
C CYS A 207 5.55 -9.63 -4.52
N LEU A 208 5.84 -10.77 -3.91
CA LEU A 208 5.75 -12.09 -4.55
C LEU A 208 4.31 -12.54 -4.78
N GLY A 209 3.32 -11.86 -4.20
CA GLY A 209 1.91 -12.03 -4.58
C GLY A 209 1.64 -11.73 -6.06
N CYS A 210 2.47 -10.89 -6.69
CA CYS A 210 2.39 -10.56 -8.11
C CYS A 210 3.67 -10.91 -8.89
N HIS A 211 4.85 -10.82 -8.26
CA HIS A 211 6.14 -11.12 -8.87
C HIS A 211 6.52 -12.61 -8.85
N ASN A 212 5.53 -13.50 -8.84
CA ASN A 212 5.68 -14.96 -8.85
C ASN A 212 5.39 -15.63 -10.20
N ARG A 213 5.17 -14.82 -11.23
CA ARG A 213 4.93 -15.29 -12.60
C ARG A 213 5.35 -14.22 -13.60
N THR A 214 5.64 -14.67 -14.81
CA THR A 214 5.90 -13.76 -15.93
C THR A 214 4.58 -13.37 -16.58
N TYR A 215 4.37 -12.08 -16.81
CA TYR A 215 3.21 -11.56 -17.54
C TYR A 215 3.53 -10.22 -18.20
N GLU A 216 2.83 -9.93 -19.29
CA GLU A 216 2.98 -8.65 -20.00
C GLU A 216 2.21 -7.55 -19.27
N ARG A 217 2.82 -6.37 -19.23
CA ARG A 217 2.18 -5.15 -18.74
C ARG A 217 1.62 -4.33 -19.91
N PRO A 218 0.64 -3.44 -19.68
CA PRO A 218 0.19 -2.48 -20.68
C PRO A 218 1.33 -1.70 -21.35
N SER A 219 2.39 -1.37 -20.60
CA SER A 219 3.60 -0.73 -21.12
C SER A 219 4.46 -1.58 -22.08
N GLY A 220 4.12 -2.87 -22.28
CA GLY A 220 4.84 -3.80 -23.16
C GLY A 220 6.17 -4.32 -22.60
N ARG A 221 6.48 -4.03 -21.33
CA ARG A 221 7.61 -4.65 -20.62
C ARG A 221 7.10 -5.80 -19.76
N PRO A 222 7.65 -7.01 -19.86
CA PRO A 222 7.23 -8.10 -19.00
C PRO A 222 7.57 -7.81 -17.53
N VAL A 223 6.71 -8.27 -16.63
CA VAL A 223 7.09 -8.52 -15.24
C VAL A 223 7.78 -9.87 -15.20
N VAL A 224 8.93 -9.95 -14.54
CA VAL A 224 9.70 -11.19 -14.40
C VAL A 224 9.22 -12.00 -13.21
N ASN A 225 9.32 -13.32 -13.32
CA ASN A 225 9.06 -14.24 -12.22
C ASN A 225 10.25 -14.32 -11.27
N VAL A 226 10.30 -13.40 -10.30
CA VAL A 226 11.36 -13.36 -9.29
C VAL A 226 11.27 -14.56 -8.34
N GLN A 227 10.06 -15.04 -8.03
CA GLN A 227 9.86 -16.21 -7.16
C GLN A 227 10.64 -17.43 -7.67
N THR A 228 10.58 -17.72 -8.97
CA THR A 228 11.32 -18.85 -9.55
C THR A 228 12.84 -18.69 -9.41
N GLU A 229 13.38 -17.49 -9.59
CA GLU A 229 14.82 -17.24 -9.34
C GLU A 229 15.20 -17.51 -7.88
N ILE A 230 14.33 -17.16 -6.93
CA ILE A 230 14.56 -17.32 -5.49
C ILE A 230 14.42 -18.78 -5.04
N ASP A 231 13.43 -19.50 -5.57
CA ASP A 231 13.12 -20.87 -5.16
C ASP A 231 14.02 -21.92 -5.80
N SER A 232 14.47 -21.67 -7.03
CA SER A 232 15.41 -22.58 -7.71
C SER A 232 16.86 -22.42 -7.25
N ALA A 233 17.17 -21.36 -6.51
CA ALA A 233 18.53 -21.02 -6.14
C ALA A 233 18.93 -21.57 -4.77
N THR A 234 20.17 -22.10 -4.71
CA THR A 234 20.77 -22.61 -3.46
C THR A 234 21.17 -21.49 -2.50
N TYR A 235 21.70 -20.37 -3.02
CA TYR A 235 22.21 -19.25 -2.23
C TYR A 235 21.39 -17.98 -2.49
N ARG A 236 20.55 -17.63 -1.52
CA ARG A 236 19.76 -16.38 -1.53
C ARG A 236 20.58 -15.21 -0.99
N HIS A 237 20.46 -14.05 -1.63
CA HIS A 237 21.07 -12.82 -1.15
C HIS A 237 20.44 -12.39 0.18
N GLY A 238 21.22 -11.73 1.05
CA GLY A 238 20.82 -11.42 2.44
C GLY A 238 19.39 -10.85 2.56
N PRO A 239 19.07 -9.73 1.90
CA PRO A 239 17.73 -9.16 1.92
C PRO A 239 16.63 -10.12 1.45
N ILE A 240 16.92 -10.95 0.43
CA ILE A 240 16.00 -11.95 -0.10
C ILE A 240 15.77 -13.09 0.88
N ARG A 241 16.82 -13.56 1.56
CA ARG A 241 16.72 -14.55 2.64
C ARG A 241 15.83 -14.04 3.78
N ASP A 242 15.91 -12.75 4.06
CA ASP A 242 15.13 -12.08 5.09
C ASP A 242 13.74 -11.65 4.59
N ASN A 243 13.35 -12.04 3.37
CA ASN A 243 12.08 -11.69 2.72
C ASN A 243 11.82 -10.17 2.62
N THR A 244 12.88 -9.39 2.40
CA THR A 244 12.81 -7.93 2.22
C THR A 244 13.25 -7.52 0.82
N CYS A 245 12.41 -6.75 0.14
CA CYS A 245 12.68 -6.25 -1.22
C CYS A 245 13.04 -4.76 -1.21
N THR A 246 12.46 -4.01 -0.26
CA THR A 246 12.56 -2.56 -0.15
C THR A 246 13.94 -1.99 0.21
N PRO A 247 14.93 -2.75 0.74
CA PRO A 247 16.29 -2.22 0.87
C PRO A 247 16.92 -1.84 -0.47
N CYS A 248 16.59 -2.57 -1.54
CA CYS A 248 17.12 -2.33 -2.88
C CYS A 248 16.11 -1.61 -3.78
N HIS A 249 14.81 -1.84 -3.60
CA HIS A 249 13.75 -1.31 -4.47
C HIS A 249 12.86 -0.27 -3.77
N ASP A 250 12.45 0.75 -4.50
CA ASP A 250 11.33 1.60 -4.12
C ASP A 250 10.04 1.05 -4.75
N ALA A 251 9.06 0.69 -3.92
CA ALA A 251 7.81 0.10 -4.38
C ALA A 251 6.92 1.08 -5.17
N HIS A 252 7.14 2.40 -5.05
CA HIS A 252 6.39 3.40 -5.80
C HIS A 252 7.12 3.79 -7.09
N GLY A 253 8.45 3.88 -7.03
CA GLY A 253 9.28 4.18 -8.19
C GLY A 253 10.60 4.85 -7.86
N SER A 254 11.47 4.96 -8.87
CA SER A 254 12.73 5.69 -8.77
C SER A 254 13.20 6.14 -10.16
N ASP A 255 14.24 6.97 -10.23
CA ASP A 255 14.90 7.30 -11.50
C ASP A 255 15.83 6.18 -12.01
N ASN A 256 16.07 5.16 -11.20
CA ASN A 256 16.90 4.02 -11.55
C ASN A 256 16.07 2.88 -12.14
N ILE A 257 16.66 2.19 -13.12
CA ILE A 257 16.03 1.04 -13.78
C ILE A 257 15.68 -0.04 -12.76
N GLY A 258 14.50 -0.66 -12.89
CA GLY A 258 14.03 -1.65 -11.93
C GLY A 258 13.60 -1.06 -10.58
N MET A 259 13.35 0.26 -10.53
CA MET A 259 12.95 0.98 -9.33
C MET A 259 13.97 0.86 -8.20
N LEU A 260 15.26 0.89 -8.53
CA LEU A 260 16.31 0.74 -7.53
C LEU A 260 16.46 2.02 -6.69
N ASN A 261 16.62 1.88 -5.38
CA ASN A 261 16.79 3.01 -4.46
C ASN A 261 18.05 3.84 -4.75
N ARG A 262 19.05 3.23 -5.41
CA ARG A 262 20.33 3.83 -5.77
C ARG A 262 20.75 3.37 -7.15
N TYR A 263 21.66 4.13 -7.76
CA TYR A 263 22.11 3.82 -9.10
C TYR A 263 22.95 2.53 -9.13
N PHE A 264 22.70 1.72 -10.16
CA PHE A 264 23.51 0.57 -10.53
C PHE A 264 23.43 0.39 -12.05
N PRO A 265 24.54 0.10 -12.77
CA PRO A 265 24.55 0.18 -14.21
C PRO A 265 23.89 -1.08 -14.79
N PRO A 266 22.94 -0.96 -15.73
CA PRO A 266 22.24 -2.12 -16.31
C PRO A 266 23.06 -2.89 -17.35
N ARG A 267 24.35 -2.58 -17.48
CA ARG A 267 25.22 -3.03 -18.56
C ARG A 267 26.34 -3.90 -18.03
N PHE A 268 26.90 -4.72 -18.92
CA PHE A 268 28.02 -5.62 -18.59
C PHE A 268 29.30 -4.84 -18.26
N TYR A 269 29.65 -3.85 -19.07
CA TYR A 269 30.82 -2.99 -18.87
C TYR A 269 30.42 -1.57 -18.49
N ALA A 270 31.12 -0.98 -17.51
CA ALA A 270 31.04 0.43 -17.17
C ALA A 270 32.42 0.91 -16.69
N PRO A 271 32.79 2.18 -16.92
CA PRO A 271 33.95 2.76 -16.26
C PRO A 271 33.74 2.73 -14.74
N PHE A 272 34.81 2.44 -14.02
CA PHE A 272 34.75 2.48 -12.57
C PHE A 272 34.47 3.91 -12.07
N SER A 273 33.45 4.01 -11.24
CA SER A 273 33.13 5.19 -10.43
C SER A 273 32.37 4.68 -9.22
N GLU A 274 32.69 5.12 -8.01
CA GLU A 274 31.93 4.68 -6.82
C GLU A 274 30.43 4.97 -6.95
N SER A 275 30.08 6.10 -7.57
CA SER A 275 28.69 6.47 -7.86
C SER A 275 27.98 5.47 -8.78
N ASN A 276 28.71 4.74 -9.64
CA ASN A 276 28.11 3.72 -10.49
C ASN A 276 27.64 2.51 -9.68
N TYR A 277 28.20 2.27 -8.51
CA TYR A 277 27.95 1.08 -7.69
C TYR A 277 27.32 1.43 -6.34
N GLU A 278 26.71 2.61 -6.24
CA GLU A 278 26.16 3.16 -5.01
C GLU A 278 25.15 2.20 -4.35
N LEU A 279 24.35 1.48 -5.15
CA LEU A 279 23.46 0.44 -4.66
C LEU A 279 24.21 -0.67 -3.92
N CYS A 280 25.32 -1.15 -4.49
CA CYS A 280 26.09 -2.26 -3.93
C CYS A 280 26.87 -1.80 -2.71
N PHE A 281 27.55 -0.65 -2.81
CA PHE A 281 28.39 -0.11 -1.75
C PHE A 281 27.62 0.46 -0.56
N TYR A 282 26.29 0.55 -0.67
CA TYR A 282 25.45 0.85 0.49
C TYR A 282 25.56 -0.22 1.59
N CYS A 283 25.79 -1.49 1.21
CA CYS A 283 25.94 -2.61 2.15
C CYS A 283 27.30 -3.30 2.05
N HIS A 284 27.92 -3.33 0.87
CA HIS A 284 29.19 -4.01 0.65
C HIS A 284 30.36 -3.04 0.79
N ASP A 285 31.43 -3.49 1.42
CA ASP A 285 32.65 -2.69 1.56
C ASP A 285 33.26 -2.38 0.19
N ARG A 286 33.44 -1.08 -0.11
CA ARG A 286 34.06 -0.61 -1.35
C ARG A 286 35.55 -0.93 -1.43
N GLU A 287 36.23 -1.14 -0.30
CA GLU A 287 37.67 -1.41 -0.28
C GLU A 287 38.03 -2.69 -1.04
N ILE A 288 37.06 -3.60 -1.23
CA ILE A 288 37.23 -4.81 -2.03
C ILE A 288 37.57 -4.52 -3.50
N VAL A 289 37.26 -3.33 -4.04
CA VAL A 289 37.58 -2.97 -5.43
C VAL A 289 38.58 -1.81 -5.57
N LEU A 290 38.88 -1.08 -4.50
CA LEU A 290 39.70 0.14 -4.56
C LEU A 290 41.20 -0.13 -4.50
N LYS A 291 41.62 -1.20 -3.82
CA LYS A 291 43.05 -1.50 -3.62
C LYS A 291 43.54 -2.54 -4.64
N PRO A 292 44.62 -2.28 -5.41
CA PRO A 292 45.24 -3.27 -6.30
C PRO A 292 45.73 -4.53 -5.58
N GLU A 293 46.12 -4.38 -4.31
CA GLU A 293 46.47 -5.46 -3.41
C GLU A 293 45.68 -5.34 -2.10
N SER A 294 45.13 -6.44 -1.59
CA SER A 294 44.29 -6.41 -0.39
C SER A 294 44.21 -7.77 0.28
N GLN A 295 43.99 -7.80 1.60
CA GLN A 295 43.57 -8.99 2.34
C GLN A 295 42.05 -9.00 2.63
N ASP A 296 41.37 -7.90 2.34
CA ASP A 296 39.98 -7.59 2.69
C ASP A 296 38.98 -8.36 1.81
N THR A 297 39.47 -9.08 0.79
CA THR A 297 38.64 -9.87 -0.12
C THR A 297 39.12 -11.32 -0.25
N SER A 298 38.14 -12.21 -0.42
CA SER A 298 38.39 -13.63 -0.70
C SER A 298 38.74 -13.91 -2.17
N PHE A 299 38.44 -12.98 -3.09
CA PHE A 299 38.75 -13.10 -4.52
C PHE A 299 40.07 -12.38 -4.84
N ARG A 300 41.17 -13.04 -4.49
CA ARG A 300 42.54 -12.54 -4.68
C ARG A 300 43.52 -13.69 -4.91
N ASN A 301 44.58 -13.44 -5.68
CA ASN A 301 45.67 -14.39 -5.91
C ASN A 301 46.92 -13.91 -5.17
N GLY A 302 47.26 -14.52 -4.04
CA GLY A 302 48.12 -13.88 -3.04
C GLY A 302 47.49 -12.58 -2.58
N LEU A 303 48.26 -11.49 -2.54
CA LEU A 303 47.74 -10.15 -2.24
C LEU A 303 47.03 -9.48 -3.42
N ARG A 304 47.27 -9.94 -4.66
CA ARG A 304 46.71 -9.32 -5.86
C ARG A 304 45.20 -9.42 -5.86
N ASN A 305 44.54 -8.27 -5.74
CA ASN A 305 43.10 -8.17 -5.68
C ASN A 305 42.48 -8.36 -7.07
N LEU A 306 41.71 -9.43 -7.24
CA LEU A 306 41.09 -9.73 -8.53
C LEU A 306 39.81 -8.93 -8.75
N HIS A 307 39.13 -8.46 -7.71
CA HIS A 307 38.02 -7.53 -7.88
C HIS A 307 38.52 -6.20 -8.48
N TYR A 308 39.62 -5.63 -7.96
CA TYR A 308 40.24 -4.43 -8.54
C TYR A 308 40.57 -4.63 -10.03
N LEU A 309 41.17 -5.77 -10.37
CA LEU A 309 41.55 -6.10 -11.75
C LEU A 309 40.35 -6.11 -12.72
N HIS A 310 39.19 -6.57 -12.28
CA HIS A 310 38.02 -6.72 -13.15
C HIS A 310 37.09 -5.51 -13.12
N VAL A 311 36.91 -4.88 -11.96
CA VAL A 311 35.90 -3.84 -11.74
C VAL A 311 36.52 -2.44 -11.87
N ASN A 312 37.69 -2.20 -11.27
CA ASN A 312 38.31 -0.88 -11.18
C ASN A 312 39.14 -0.55 -12.43
N GLN A 313 38.46 -0.44 -13.57
CA GLN A 313 39.06 -0.19 -14.88
C GLN A 313 38.22 0.82 -15.67
N GLU A 314 38.80 1.46 -16.69
CA GLU A 314 38.04 2.30 -17.64
C GLU A 314 36.96 1.51 -18.38
N LYS A 315 37.23 0.22 -18.63
CA LYS A 315 36.27 -0.76 -19.14
C LYS A 315 36.02 -1.86 -18.11
N GLY A 316 35.63 -1.43 -16.90
CA GLY A 316 35.34 -2.31 -15.78
C GLY A 316 34.14 -3.22 -16.04
N ARG A 317 34.21 -4.46 -15.56
CA ARG A 317 33.06 -5.37 -15.46
C ARG A 317 32.21 -4.93 -14.28
N THR A 318 30.91 -4.77 -14.48
CA THR A 318 30.00 -4.44 -13.37
C THR A 318 29.82 -5.65 -12.46
N CYS A 319 29.33 -5.44 -11.23
CA CYS A 319 29.04 -6.55 -10.31
C CYS A 319 28.10 -7.58 -10.95
N ARG A 320 27.15 -7.10 -11.78
CA ARG A 320 26.23 -7.90 -12.60
C ARG A 320 26.92 -8.80 -13.62
N ALA A 321 28.15 -8.51 -14.01
CA ALA A 321 28.87 -9.37 -14.93
C ALA A 321 29.14 -10.77 -14.32
N CYS A 322 29.23 -10.86 -12.99
CA CYS A 322 29.64 -12.06 -12.28
C CYS A 322 28.67 -12.49 -11.17
N HIS A 323 27.91 -11.56 -10.56
CA HIS A 323 27.02 -11.85 -9.45
C HIS A 323 25.54 -11.75 -9.85
N ALA A 324 24.73 -12.73 -9.47
CA ALA A 324 23.27 -12.63 -9.50
C ALA A 324 22.79 -11.81 -8.31
N GLU A 325 21.90 -10.84 -8.53
CA GLU A 325 21.55 -9.85 -7.52
C GLU A 325 20.52 -10.35 -6.49
N HIS A 326 19.69 -11.33 -6.86
CA HIS A 326 18.66 -11.91 -5.99
C HIS A 326 19.13 -13.22 -5.35
N ALA A 327 19.53 -14.18 -6.17
CA ALA A 327 19.97 -15.50 -5.74
C ALA A 327 20.74 -16.22 -6.84
N SER A 328 21.57 -17.22 -6.49
CA SER A 328 22.25 -18.10 -7.44
C SER A 328 22.47 -19.50 -6.89
N ASN A 329 22.92 -20.41 -7.75
CA ASN A 329 23.32 -21.75 -7.34
C ASN A 329 24.78 -21.86 -6.89
N ASN A 330 25.61 -20.88 -7.23
CA ASN A 330 26.99 -20.84 -6.75
C ASN A 330 27.13 -19.98 -5.48
N PRO A 331 28.11 -20.28 -4.61
CA PRO A 331 28.41 -19.47 -3.44
C PRO A 331 28.83 -18.04 -3.83
N VAL A 332 28.73 -17.11 -2.87
CA VAL A 332 28.97 -15.67 -3.04
C VAL A 332 28.21 -15.05 -4.23
N HIS A 333 27.06 -15.64 -4.56
CA HIS A 333 26.13 -15.20 -5.59
C HIS A 333 26.66 -15.24 -7.02
N ILE A 334 27.64 -16.10 -7.35
CA ILE A 334 28.12 -16.19 -8.74
C ILE A 334 27.04 -16.76 -9.65
N ARG A 335 26.72 -16.06 -10.75
CA ARG A 335 25.73 -16.51 -11.73
C ARG A 335 26.29 -17.62 -12.62
N ASP A 336 25.44 -18.57 -13.02
CA ASP A 336 25.82 -19.67 -13.92
C ASP A 336 26.11 -19.17 -15.35
N SER A 337 25.45 -18.08 -15.75
CA SER A 337 25.68 -17.44 -17.03
C SER A 337 25.30 -15.96 -17.02
N VAL A 338 25.80 -15.22 -18.01
CA VAL A 338 25.57 -13.79 -18.17
C VAL A 338 25.21 -13.44 -19.61
N PRO A 339 24.14 -12.64 -19.83
CA PRO A 339 23.84 -12.11 -21.16
C PRO A 339 24.97 -11.19 -21.63
N TYR A 340 25.46 -11.43 -22.85
CA TYR A 340 26.52 -10.62 -23.44
C TYR A 340 26.23 -10.39 -24.93
N GLY A 341 25.66 -9.24 -25.30
CA GLY A 341 25.25 -9.00 -26.70
C GLY A 341 24.16 -9.98 -27.15
N LYS A 342 24.45 -10.79 -28.18
CA LYS A 342 23.50 -11.79 -28.75
C LYS A 342 23.65 -13.20 -28.17
N TRP A 343 24.61 -13.43 -27.29
CA TRP A 343 24.96 -14.75 -26.75
C TRP A 343 24.91 -14.72 -25.22
N THR A 344 24.66 -15.89 -24.65
CA THR A 344 24.71 -16.12 -23.20
C THR A 344 26.05 -16.77 -22.89
N MET A 345 26.86 -16.11 -22.08
CA MET A 345 28.18 -16.59 -21.72
C MET A 345 28.09 -17.37 -20.40
N GLU A 346 28.49 -18.63 -20.41
CA GLU A 346 28.58 -19.45 -19.20
C GLU A 346 29.75 -18.98 -18.31
N ILE A 347 29.54 -19.09 -17.01
CA ILE A 347 30.55 -18.85 -15.99
C ILE A 347 30.80 -20.18 -15.27
N GLN A 348 31.94 -20.79 -15.54
CA GLN A 348 32.36 -22.01 -14.89
C GLN A 348 33.19 -21.64 -13.67
N PHE A 349 32.51 -21.47 -12.53
CA PHE A 349 33.13 -21.11 -11.27
C PHE A 349 33.36 -22.33 -10.40
N GLU A 350 34.56 -22.44 -9.85
CA GLU A 350 34.92 -23.44 -8.86
C GLU A 350 35.55 -22.75 -7.65
N GLN A 351 35.08 -23.10 -6.45
CA GLN A 351 35.60 -22.56 -5.21
C GLN A 351 36.44 -23.63 -4.49
N THR A 352 37.57 -23.22 -3.94
CA THR A 352 38.37 -24.01 -2.98
C THR A 352 38.43 -23.27 -1.64
N ASP A 353 38.91 -23.94 -0.59
CA ASP A 353 39.01 -23.34 0.75
C ASP A 353 39.84 -22.04 0.74
N THR A 354 40.90 -22.00 -0.06
CA THR A 354 41.86 -20.90 -0.13
C THR A 354 41.78 -20.07 -1.40
N GLY A 355 40.88 -20.39 -2.32
CA GLY A 355 40.84 -19.75 -3.63
C GLY A 355 39.75 -20.28 -4.53
N GLY A 356 40.10 -20.56 -5.78
CA GLY A 356 39.18 -21.11 -6.76
C GLY A 356 39.72 -21.03 -8.17
N ALA A 357 38.86 -21.30 -9.13
CA ALA A 357 39.11 -21.10 -10.54
C ALA A 357 37.86 -20.56 -11.23
N CYS A 358 38.07 -19.81 -12.29
CA CYS A 358 37.00 -19.39 -13.18
C CYS A 358 37.43 -19.62 -14.62
N ALA A 359 36.60 -20.32 -15.38
CA ALA A 359 36.65 -20.32 -16.83
C ALA A 359 35.42 -19.56 -17.35
N THR A 360 35.66 -18.60 -18.23
CA THR A 360 34.61 -17.82 -18.89
C THR A 360 34.73 -17.97 -20.39
N GLY A 361 33.73 -17.53 -21.14
CA GLY A 361 33.88 -17.26 -22.57
C GLY A 361 34.85 -16.09 -22.89
N CYS A 362 35.43 -15.40 -21.90
CA CYS A 362 36.36 -14.28 -22.11
C CYS A 362 37.84 -14.67 -22.04
N HIS A 363 38.22 -15.64 -21.21
CA HIS A 363 39.60 -16.07 -21.03
C HIS A 363 39.68 -17.57 -20.73
N ALA A 364 40.84 -18.17 -21.01
CA ALA A 364 41.15 -19.53 -20.59
C ALA A 364 41.00 -19.67 -19.06
N ARG A 365 40.76 -20.90 -18.58
CA ARG A 365 40.59 -21.18 -17.16
C ARG A 365 41.73 -20.56 -16.34
N TYR A 366 41.39 -19.68 -15.41
CA TYR A 366 42.35 -19.07 -14.50
C TYR A 366 42.06 -19.48 -13.06
N GLY A 367 43.11 -19.93 -12.38
CA GLY A 367 43.11 -20.25 -10.96
C GLY A 367 43.56 -19.06 -10.12
N TYR A 368 43.13 -19.03 -8.86
CA TYR A 368 43.66 -18.13 -7.86
C TYR A 368 43.72 -18.82 -6.50
N ASP A 369 44.70 -18.45 -5.68
CA ASP A 369 44.82 -18.94 -4.32
C ASP A 369 45.41 -17.84 -3.41
N ARG A 370 44.81 -17.64 -2.24
CA ARG A 370 45.17 -16.57 -1.30
C ARG A 370 46.45 -16.85 -0.52
N ARG A 371 46.84 -18.12 -0.39
CA ARG A 371 48.01 -18.59 0.36
C ARG A 371 49.18 -18.96 -0.54
N ASN A 372 48.91 -19.69 -1.63
CA ASN A 372 49.91 -20.19 -2.58
C ASN A 372 49.60 -19.65 -3.99
N PRO A 373 50.00 -18.40 -4.31
CA PRO A 373 49.55 -17.71 -5.52
C PRO A 373 49.81 -18.52 -6.80
N ILE A 374 48.79 -18.64 -7.64
CA ILE A 374 48.83 -19.43 -8.87
C ILE A 374 49.43 -18.60 -10.00
N THR A 375 50.43 -19.16 -10.70
CA THR A 375 50.95 -18.58 -11.94
C THR A 375 50.08 -19.06 -13.09
N ASN A 376 49.22 -18.17 -13.57
CA ASN A 376 48.40 -18.44 -14.74
C ASN A 376 49.22 -18.19 -16.01
N VAL A 377 49.47 -19.23 -16.81
CA VAL A 377 50.11 -19.07 -18.11
C VAL A 377 49.04 -18.63 -19.10
N ALA A 378 49.19 -17.44 -19.68
CA ALA A 378 48.37 -17.06 -20.82
C ALA A 378 48.67 -18.05 -21.95
N LEU A 379 47.66 -18.79 -22.40
CA LEU A 379 47.74 -19.45 -23.70
C LEU A 379 47.93 -18.31 -24.71
N THR A 380 49.17 -18.09 -25.14
CA THR A 380 49.45 -17.24 -26.29
C THR A 380 48.67 -17.85 -27.44
N SER A 381 47.72 -17.09 -27.99
CA SER A 381 46.97 -17.44 -29.19
C SER A 381 47.91 -17.97 -30.26
N GLY A 382 47.88 -19.29 -30.47
CA GLY A 382 48.85 -20.01 -31.29
C GLY A 382 48.87 -21.50 -31.01
N GLN A 383 47.70 -22.16 -31.08
CA GLN A 383 47.53 -23.56 -31.46
C GLN A 383 46.09 -23.81 -31.88
#